data_AF-A0A1F2RBD6-F1
#
_entry.id   AF-A0A1F2RBD6-F1
#
_cell.length_a   1.000
_cell.length_b   1.000
_cell.length_c   1.000
_cell.angle_alpha   90.00
_cell.angle_beta   90.00
_cell.angle_gamma   90.00
#
_symmetry.space_group_name_H-M   'P 1'
#
loop_
_entity.id
_entity.type
_entity.pdbx_description
1 polymer ?
#
loop_
_entity_poly.entity_id
_entity_poly.type
_entity_poly.pdbx_seq_one_letter_code
_entity_poly.pdbx_strand_id
1 'polypeptide(L)'
;MNVFEGLLVESSDTLRQAPALPAGGYVDSDLLRAIQHHTARAAIGSSSMRGAGSAGVVRSARQFLAEMPLGQFGTSSKSRFRSRLDRATNDLKRALPKGAQRWGLARKGLNIFLRDCLYTKYLRDEYGLGRAENFFEVPLDSITGSHLVRISGGTISNWATVRGLTAKTSAEYQAVAAKLAAEKRIARVHLDALWWGEREEVGT
;
A
#
# COMPACT_ATOMS: atom_id res chain seq x y z
N MET A 1 -44.54 56.35 30.60
CA MET A 1 -44.88 56.08 29.18
C MET A 1 -43.80 55.14 28.67
N ASN A 2 -44.05 53.81 28.71
CA ASN A 2 -44.18 52.93 27.53
C ASN A 2 -43.07 53.17 26.48
N VAL A 3 -42.24 52.20 26.09
CA VAL A 3 -42.61 50.84 25.64
C VAL A 3 -41.45 49.85 25.90
N PHE A 4 -41.76 48.72 26.53
CA PHE A 4 -40.94 47.50 26.61
C PHE A 4 -41.70 46.44 25.81
N GLU A 5 -41.19 45.96 24.69
CA GLU A 5 -41.65 44.70 24.08
C GLU A 5 -40.69 44.21 22.98
N GLY A 6 -40.29 42.94 23.06
CA GLY A 6 -39.86 42.17 21.90
C GLY A 6 -38.36 41.87 21.74
N LEU A 7 -37.68 41.30 22.75
CA LEU A 7 -36.51 40.46 22.48
C LEU A 7 -36.99 39.01 22.30
N LEU A 8 -37.16 38.60 21.05
CA LEU A 8 -37.31 37.19 20.69
C LEU A 8 -35.99 36.47 20.97
N VAL A 9 -36.08 35.45 21.81
CA VAL A 9 -35.05 34.45 22.04
C VAL A 9 -34.85 33.69 20.72
N GLU A 10 -33.75 33.94 20.02
CA GLU A 10 -33.32 33.03 18.96
C GLU A 10 -32.81 31.74 19.59
N SER A 11 -33.67 30.72 19.55
CA SER A 11 -33.35 29.35 19.92
C SER A 11 -32.11 28.86 19.18
N SER A 12 -31.04 28.71 19.95
CA SER A 12 -29.80 28.04 19.56
C SER A 12 -30.04 26.53 19.57
N ASP A 13 -30.83 25.99 18.64
CA ASP A 13 -31.10 24.55 18.62
C ASP A 13 -31.39 23.98 17.22
N THR A 14 -30.53 24.33 16.26
CA THR A 14 -30.43 23.62 14.99
C THR A 14 -28.96 23.28 14.67
N LEU A 15 -28.27 22.65 15.62
CA LEU A 15 -27.23 21.69 15.25
C LEU A 15 -27.94 20.49 14.62
N ARG A 16 -28.14 20.55 13.29
CA ARG A 16 -28.57 19.40 12.50
C ARG A 16 -27.67 18.24 12.84
N GLN A 17 -28.18 17.27 13.60
CA GLN A 17 -27.55 15.96 13.74
C GLN A 17 -27.42 15.43 12.31
N ALA A 18 -26.19 15.41 11.80
CA ALA A 18 -25.91 14.71 10.56
C ALA A 18 -26.40 13.26 10.74
N PRO A 19 -27.17 12.71 9.79
CA PRO A 19 -27.68 11.35 9.94
C PRO A 19 -26.51 10.41 10.18
N ALA A 20 -26.63 9.56 11.20
CA ALA A 20 -25.64 8.53 11.48
C ALA A 20 -25.42 7.73 10.19
N LEU A 21 -24.16 7.62 9.76
CA LEU A 21 -23.81 6.82 8.58
C LEU A 21 -24.35 5.40 8.79
N PRO A 22 -25.04 4.82 7.79
CA PRO A 22 -25.66 3.52 7.95
C PRO A 22 -24.61 2.48 8.36
N ALA A 23 -24.96 1.67 9.35
CA ALA A 23 -24.15 0.54 9.79
C ALA A 23 -24.15 -0.54 8.69
N GLY A 24 -23.32 -0.35 7.66
CA GLY A 24 -23.17 -1.30 6.56
C GLY A 24 -23.07 -0.66 5.17
N GLY A 25 -21.84 -0.43 4.72
CA GLY A 25 -21.42 -0.85 3.38
C GLY A 25 -22.03 -0.17 2.15
N TYR A 26 -22.18 1.15 2.13
CA TYR A 26 -22.13 1.90 0.87
C TYR A 26 -21.12 3.02 1.02
N VAL A 27 -19.85 2.72 0.71
CA VAL A 27 -18.91 3.79 0.39
C VAL A 27 -19.26 4.23 -1.03
N ASP A 28 -19.55 5.52 -1.20
CA ASP A 28 -19.77 6.13 -2.51
C ASP A 28 -18.68 5.65 -3.49
N SER A 29 -19.08 5.19 -4.68
CA SER A 29 -18.14 4.67 -5.70
C SER A 29 -17.11 5.73 -6.11
N ASP A 30 -17.51 7.01 -6.13
CA ASP A 30 -16.60 8.11 -6.41
C ASP A 30 -15.61 8.31 -5.27
N LEU A 31 -16.06 8.14 -4.02
CA LEU A 31 -15.18 8.15 -2.86
C LEU A 31 -14.19 6.98 -2.87
N LEU A 32 -14.63 5.75 -3.16
CA LEU A 32 -13.73 4.59 -3.29
C LEU A 32 -12.67 4.80 -4.37
N ARG A 33 -13.10 5.29 -5.54
CA ARG A 33 -12.20 5.66 -6.64
C ARG A 33 -11.21 6.74 -6.19
N ALA A 34 -11.68 7.79 -5.53
CA ALA A 34 -10.83 8.86 -5.02
C ALA A 34 -9.82 8.36 -3.97
N ILE A 35 -10.23 7.46 -3.07
CA ILE A 35 -9.36 6.85 -2.07
C ILE A 35 -8.28 5.99 -2.76
N GLN A 36 -8.63 5.13 -3.71
CA GLN A 36 -7.63 4.35 -4.45
C GLN A 36 -6.63 5.25 -5.17
N HIS A 37 -7.13 6.31 -5.81
CA HIS A 37 -6.33 7.35 -6.46
C HIS A 37 -5.38 8.06 -5.49
N HIS A 38 -5.86 8.35 -4.28
CA HIS A 38 -5.07 8.96 -3.21
C HIS A 38 -4.00 7.97 -2.71
N THR A 39 -4.36 6.73 -2.43
CA THR A 39 -3.44 5.65 -2.01
C THR A 39 -2.34 5.43 -3.04
N ALA A 40 -2.65 5.43 -4.34
CA ALA A 40 -1.65 5.31 -5.40
C ALA A 40 -0.65 6.49 -5.39
N ARG A 41 -1.13 7.71 -5.12
CA ARG A 41 -0.27 8.91 -5.02
C ARG A 41 0.63 8.88 -3.80
N ALA A 42 0.11 8.44 -2.65
CA ALA A 42 0.85 8.31 -1.39
C ALA A 42 1.93 7.22 -1.47
N ALA A 43 1.57 6.03 -1.98
CA ALA A 43 2.48 4.90 -2.12
C ALA A 43 3.65 5.17 -3.09
N ILE A 44 3.37 5.86 -4.19
CA ILE A 44 4.32 6.05 -5.28
C ILE A 44 4.90 7.46 -5.28
N GLY A 45 6.12 7.60 -4.78
CA GLY A 45 6.91 8.83 -4.79
C GLY A 45 8.27 8.64 -5.48
N SER A 46 9.07 9.70 -5.50
CA SER A 46 10.43 9.67 -6.05
C SER A 46 11.33 8.64 -5.34
N SER A 47 11.15 8.46 -4.03
CA SER A 47 11.89 7.53 -3.18
C SER A 47 11.52 6.05 -3.42
N SER A 48 10.26 5.76 -3.76
CA SER A 48 9.83 4.39 -4.10
C SER A 48 10.19 4.00 -5.53
N MET A 49 10.30 4.97 -6.46
CA MET A 49 10.54 4.73 -7.90
C MET A 49 11.88 5.28 -8.47
N ARG A 50 12.95 5.37 -7.66
CA ARG A 50 14.22 6.08 -7.99
C ARG A 50 14.80 5.80 -9.39
N GLY A 51 15.17 6.87 -10.11
CA GLY A 51 15.95 6.87 -11.36
C GLY A 51 15.85 8.20 -12.13
N ALA A 52 16.84 8.53 -12.97
CA ALA A 52 16.77 9.65 -13.91
C ALA A 52 15.60 9.40 -14.88
N GLY A 53 14.60 10.30 -14.90
CA GLY A 53 13.29 10.08 -15.54
C GLY A 53 12.12 9.83 -14.57
N SER A 54 12.34 10.04 -13.27
CA SER A 54 11.39 9.76 -12.16
C SER A 54 9.98 10.34 -12.34
N ALA A 55 9.82 11.53 -12.93
CA ALA A 55 8.50 12.14 -13.09
C ALA A 55 7.58 11.31 -14.00
N GLY A 56 8.10 10.84 -15.14
CA GLY A 56 7.35 9.98 -16.07
C GLY A 56 7.05 8.61 -15.45
N VAL A 57 8.04 8.01 -14.77
CA VAL A 57 7.89 6.71 -14.10
C VAL A 57 6.85 6.77 -12.98
N VAL A 58 6.92 7.77 -12.11
CA VAL A 58 5.97 7.98 -11.00
C VAL A 58 4.56 8.21 -11.56
N ARG A 59 4.42 9.05 -12.59
CA ARG A 59 3.12 9.31 -13.23
C ARG A 59 2.51 8.03 -13.81
N SER A 60 3.25 7.27 -14.61
CA SER A 60 2.78 6.02 -15.21
C SER A 60 2.40 4.98 -14.15
N ALA A 61 3.21 4.83 -13.10
CA ALA A 61 2.91 3.91 -12.01
C ALA A 61 1.65 4.31 -11.23
N ARG A 62 1.49 5.61 -10.89
CA ARG A 62 0.29 6.12 -10.21
C ARG A 62 -0.96 5.88 -11.05
N GLN A 63 -0.90 6.20 -12.35
CA GLN A 63 -2.03 6.01 -13.26
C GLN A 63 -2.43 4.53 -13.36
N PHE A 64 -1.46 3.63 -13.52
CA PHE A 64 -1.72 2.20 -13.57
C PHE A 64 -2.38 1.70 -12.28
N LEU A 65 -1.82 2.03 -11.12
CA LEU A 65 -2.29 1.53 -9.83
C LEU A 65 -3.65 2.13 -9.42
N ALA A 66 -3.91 3.38 -9.80
CA ALA A 66 -5.17 4.07 -9.53
C ALA A 66 -6.38 3.43 -10.25
N GLU A 67 -6.15 2.70 -11.34
CA GLU A 67 -7.19 2.03 -12.13
C GLU A 67 -7.11 0.49 -12.03
N MET A 68 -6.20 -0.04 -11.21
CA MET A 68 -6.02 -1.49 -11.07
C MET A 68 -7.23 -2.13 -10.35
N PRO A 69 -7.80 -3.25 -10.84
CA PRO A 69 -8.93 -3.91 -10.20
C PRO A 69 -8.50 -4.61 -8.90
N LEU A 70 -8.68 -3.95 -7.75
CA LEU A 70 -8.23 -4.43 -6.44
C LEU A 70 -8.92 -5.70 -5.96
N GLY A 71 -10.18 -5.93 -6.37
CA GLY A 71 -10.96 -7.11 -5.99
C GLY A 71 -10.29 -8.45 -6.33
N GLN A 72 -9.37 -8.49 -7.31
CA GLN A 72 -8.64 -9.71 -7.66
C GLN A 72 -7.67 -10.20 -6.58
N PHE A 73 -7.30 -9.32 -5.63
CA PHE A 73 -6.38 -9.63 -4.54
C PHE A 73 -7.10 -10.08 -3.25
N GLY A 74 -8.41 -9.83 -3.12
CA GLY A 74 -9.21 -10.29 -1.98
C GLY A 74 -9.58 -11.77 -2.08
N THR A 75 -8.61 -12.67 -1.95
CA THR A 75 -8.78 -14.12 -2.12
C THR A 75 -8.22 -14.91 -0.95
N SER A 76 -8.87 -16.01 -0.56
CA SER A 76 -8.36 -16.98 0.42
C SER A 76 -7.38 -18.01 -0.17
N SER A 77 -7.21 -18.01 -1.51
CA SER A 77 -6.25 -18.88 -2.20
C SER A 77 -4.89 -18.22 -2.41
N LYS A 78 -3.86 -18.76 -1.76
CA LYS A 78 -2.45 -18.33 -1.90
C LYS A 78 -1.95 -18.41 -3.35
N SER A 79 -2.29 -19.50 -4.06
CA SER A 79 -1.88 -19.68 -5.47
C SER A 79 -2.54 -18.66 -6.38
N ARG A 80 -3.84 -18.37 -6.17
CA ARG A 80 -4.56 -17.32 -6.90
C ARG A 80 -3.95 -15.94 -6.61
N PHE A 81 -3.70 -15.61 -5.35
CA PHE A 81 -3.07 -14.34 -4.98
C PHE A 81 -1.72 -14.16 -5.67
N ARG A 82 -0.84 -15.17 -5.59
CA ARG A 82 0.47 -15.16 -6.25
C ARG A 82 0.36 -14.95 -7.76
N SER A 83 -0.52 -15.67 -8.43
CA SER A 83 -0.73 -15.53 -9.88
C SER A 83 -1.19 -14.12 -10.27
N ARG A 84 -2.10 -13.53 -9.48
CA ARG A 84 -2.57 -12.15 -9.69
C ARG A 84 -1.47 -11.13 -9.45
N LEU A 85 -0.67 -11.31 -8.41
CA LEU A 85 0.46 -10.45 -8.09
C LEU A 85 1.52 -10.49 -9.20
N ASP A 86 1.86 -11.68 -9.72
CA ASP A 86 2.82 -11.84 -10.81
C ASP A 86 2.33 -11.23 -12.13
N ARG A 87 1.04 -11.40 -12.45
CA ARG A 87 0.41 -10.73 -13.60
C ARG A 87 0.48 -9.21 -13.46
N ALA A 88 -0.02 -8.67 -12.35
CA ALA A 88 -0.03 -7.23 -12.10
C ALA A 88 1.39 -6.62 -12.09
N THR A 89 2.39 -7.38 -11.63
CA THR A 89 3.80 -6.96 -11.69
C THR A 89 4.27 -6.79 -13.13
N ASN A 90 3.97 -7.76 -13.99
CA ASN A 90 4.33 -7.69 -15.39
C ASN A 90 3.56 -6.59 -16.13
N ASP A 91 2.30 -6.37 -15.77
CA ASP A 91 1.46 -5.34 -16.38
C ASP A 91 1.95 -3.94 -16.00
N LEU A 92 2.23 -3.71 -14.71
CA LEU A 92 2.85 -2.47 -14.23
C LEU A 92 4.20 -2.26 -14.91
N LYS A 93 5.06 -3.27 -14.96
CA LYS A 93 6.36 -3.20 -15.65
C LYS A 93 6.20 -2.72 -17.10
N ARG A 94 5.21 -3.21 -17.84
CA ARG A 94 4.96 -2.81 -19.24
C ARG A 94 4.38 -1.39 -19.35
N ALA A 95 3.63 -0.93 -18.34
CA ALA A 95 3.10 0.42 -18.29
C ALA A 95 4.18 1.49 -18.00
N LEU A 96 5.35 1.10 -17.47
CA LEU A 96 6.45 2.03 -17.23
C LEU A 96 7.16 2.44 -18.53
N PRO A 97 7.79 3.63 -18.58
CA PRO A 97 8.66 4.04 -19.67
C PRO A 97 9.77 3.02 -19.94
N LYS A 98 10.20 2.85 -21.22
CA LYS A 98 11.15 1.80 -21.65
C LYS A 98 12.38 1.64 -20.74
N GLY A 99 13.03 2.72 -20.33
CA GLY A 99 14.22 2.68 -19.45
C GLY A 99 13.96 2.22 -17.99
N ALA A 100 12.69 2.18 -17.59
CA ALA A 100 12.23 1.84 -16.25
C ALA A 100 11.41 0.55 -16.19
N GLN A 101 11.27 -0.21 -17.29
CA GLN A 101 10.54 -1.48 -17.33
C GLN A 101 11.30 -2.62 -16.63
N ARG A 102 11.55 -2.47 -15.33
CA ARG A 102 12.31 -3.40 -14.49
C ARG A 102 11.36 -4.15 -13.56
N TRP A 103 11.52 -5.47 -13.49
CA TRP A 103 10.64 -6.33 -12.67
C TRP A 103 10.67 -5.93 -11.20
N GLY A 104 11.86 -5.72 -10.62
CA GLY A 104 12.01 -5.31 -9.23
C GLY A 104 11.37 -3.98 -8.89
N LEU A 105 11.48 -3.00 -9.79
CA LEU A 105 10.86 -1.70 -9.63
C LEU A 105 9.33 -1.83 -9.59
N ALA A 106 8.76 -2.59 -10.54
CA ALA A 106 7.33 -2.85 -10.57
C ALA A 106 6.85 -3.64 -9.35
N ARG A 107 7.53 -4.72 -8.96
CA ARG A 107 7.13 -5.54 -7.81
C ARG A 107 7.16 -4.75 -6.51
N LYS A 108 8.23 -3.98 -6.30
CA LYS A 108 8.34 -3.08 -5.14
C LYS A 108 7.18 -2.08 -5.11
N GLY A 109 6.97 -1.33 -6.19
CA GLY A 109 5.91 -0.32 -6.25
C GLY A 109 4.52 -0.92 -6.02
N LEU A 110 4.24 -2.07 -6.62
CA LEU A 110 3.00 -2.81 -6.42
C LEU A 110 2.81 -3.27 -4.97
N ASN A 111 3.86 -3.81 -4.33
CA ASN A 111 3.79 -4.26 -2.93
C ASN A 111 3.55 -3.09 -1.97
N ILE A 112 4.18 -1.93 -2.19
CA ILE A 112 3.92 -0.71 -1.39
C ILE A 112 2.45 -0.29 -1.53
N PHE A 113 1.94 -0.20 -2.75
CA PHE A 113 0.56 0.19 -3.00
C PHE A 113 -0.44 -0.79 -2.37
N LEU A 114 -0.24 -2.09 -2.55
CA LEU A 114 -1.10 -3.12 -1.99
C LEU A 114 -1.10 -3.12 -0.45
N ARG A 115 0.05 -2.88 0.19
CA ARG A 115 0.12 -2.66 1.64
C ARG A 115 -0.73 -1.47 2.07
N ASP A 116 -0.64 -0.34 1.38
CA ASP A 116 -1.41 0.86 1.76
C ASP A 116 -2.91 0.66 1.51
N CYS A 117 -3.30 -0.08 0.47
CA CYS A 117 -4.68 -0.51 0.28
C CYS A 117 -5.17 -1.42 1.40
N LEU A 118 -4.32 -2.35 1.88
CA LEU A 118 -4.64 -3.23 3.01
C LEU A 118 -4.84 -2.43 4.31
N TYR A 119 -4.07 -1.37 4.55
CA TYR A 119 -4.19 -0.54 5.75
C TYR A 119 -5.36 0.44 5.69
N THR A 120 -5.84 0.76 4.49
CA THR A 120 -6.99 1.63 4.32
C THR A 120 -8.28 0.85 4.56
N LYS A 121 -9.02 1.16 5.64
CA LYS A 121 -10.30 0.48 5.98
C LYS A 121 -11.24 0.36 4.78
N TYR A 122 -11.45 1.45 4.04
CA TYR A 122 -12.37 1.49 2.91
C TYR A 122 -12.00 0.51 1.79
N LEU A 123 -10.74 0.53 1.32
CA LEU A 123 -10.28 -0.37 0.25
C LEU A 123 -10.15 -1.81 0.75
N ARG A 124 -9.72 -2.01 2.00
CA ARG A 124 -9.61 -3.33 2.62
C ARG A 124 -10.94 -4.04 2.68
N ASP A 125 -11.96 -3.35 3.18
CA ASP A 125 -13.28 -3.93 3.41
C ASP A 125 -14.02 -4.13 2.07
N GLU A 126 -14.03 -3.11 1.19
CA GLU A 126 -14.67 -3.17 -0.13
C GLU A 126 -14.11 -4.31 -1.00
N TYR A 127 -12.79 -4.39 -1.13
CA TYR A 127 -12.15 -5.39 -2.00
C TYR A 127 -11.84 -6.71 -1.27
N GLY A 128 -12.24 -6.84 0.00
CA GLY A 128 -12.01 -8.04 0.81
C GLY A 128 -10.54 -8.42 0.95
N LEU A 129 -9.64 -7.42 1.02
CA LEU A 129 -8.18 -7.61 1.04
C LEU A 129 -7.70 -8.31 2.32
N GLY A 130 -8.42 -8.14 3.43
CA GLY A 130 -8.10 -8.82 4.70
C GLY A 130 -8.09 -10.35 4.59
N ARG A 131 -8.87 -10.94 3.67
CA ARG A 131 -8.87 -12.40 3.42
C ARG A 131 -7.52 -12.93 2.92
N ALA A 132 -6.73 -12.06 2.32
CA ALA A 132 -5.45 -12.40 1.71
C ALA A 132 -4.25 -11.86 2.50
N GLU A 133 -4.46 -11.25 3.67
CA GLU A 133 -3.44 -10.54 4.47
C GLU A 133 -2.13 -11.34 4.63
N ASN A 134 -2.24 -12.62 4.97
CA ASN A 134 -1.10 -13.53 5.11
C ASN A 134 -0.33 -13.83 3.80
N PHE A 135 -0.88 -13.44 2.64
CA PHE A 135 -0.27 -13.64 1.32
C PHE A 135 0.41 -12.38 0.79
N PHE A 136 0.15 -11.20 1.36
CA PHE A 136 0.81 -9.96 0.92
C PHE A 136 2.32 -10.07 1.15
N GLU A 137 3.10 -9.64 0.16
CA GLU A 137 4.54 -9.60 0.24
C GLU A 137 5.01 -8.33 0.93
N VAL A 138 6.14 -8.40 1.66
CA VAL A 138 6.80 -7.20 2.17
C VAL A 138 7.40 -6.42 0.99
N PRO A 139 7.29 -5.09 0.93
CA PRO A 139 8.02 -4.29 -0.05
C PRO A 139 9.54 -4.46 0.11
N LEU A 140 10.22 -4.89 -0.96
CA LEU A 140 11.68 -5.03 -0.95
C LEU A 140 12.35 -3.73 -1.42
N ASP A 141 12.78 -2.94 -0.45
CA ASP A 141 13.70 -1.81 -0.65
C ASP A 141 15.07 -2.07 0.00
N SER A 142 15.95 -1.07 -0.03
CA SER A 142 17.29 -1.20 0.54
C SER A 142 17.28 -1.45 2.04
N ILE A 143 16.38 -0.81 2.81
CA ILE A 143 16.34 -1.01 4.26
C ILE A 143 15.77 -2.39 4.56
N THR A 144 14.61 -2.73 4.02
CA THR A 144 14.02 -4.06 4.18
C THR A 144 15.00 -5.17 3.76
N GLY A 145 15.68 -4.99 2.63
CA GLY A 145 16.71 -5.90 2.15
C GLY A 145 17.85 -6.08 3.15
N SER A 146 18.41 -4.99 3.68
CA SER A 146 19.49 -5.03 4.68
C SER A 146 19.06 -5.72 5.98
N HIS A 147 17.85 -5.46 6.47
CA HIS A 147 17.33 -6.17 7.65
C HIS A 147 17.23 -7.67 7.41
N LEU A 148 16.69 -8.08 6.26
CA LEU A 148 16.53 -9.50 5.93
C LEU A 148 17.86 -10.23 5.78
N VAL A 149 18.88 -9.61 5.15
CA VAL A 149 20.23 -10.18 5.05
C VAL A 149 20.87 -10.38 6.43
N ARG A 150 20.72 -9.38 7.32
CA ARG A 150 21.22 -9.48 8.70
C ARG A 150 20.55 -10.62 9.46
N ILE A 151 19.22 -10.72 9.35
CA ILE A 151 18.42 -11.75 10.02
C ILE A 151 18.72 -13.14 9.46
N SER A 152 19.02 -13.25 8.17
CA SER A 152 19.34 -14.53 7.54
C SER A 152 20.73 -15.05 7.91
N GLY A 153 21.55 -14.29 8.65
CA GLY A 153 22.93 -14.67 8.95
C GLY A 153 23.80 -14.84 7.70
N GLY A 154 23.49 -14.12 6.60
CA GLY A 154 24.23 -14.23 5.34
C GLY A 154 23.83 -15.39 4.43
N THR A 155 22.79 -16.16 4.77
CA THR A 155 22.29 -17.29 3.95
C THR A 155 21.63 -16.89 2.63
N ILE A 156 21.22 -15.63 2.47
CA ILE A 156 20.72 -15.08 1.19
C ILE A 156 21.75 -14.12 0.62
N SER A 157 21.91 -14.13 -0.70
CA SER A 157 22.86 -13.24 -1.37
C SER A 157 22.51 -11.77 -1.13
N ASN A 158 23.52 -10.97 -0.80
CA ASN A 158 23.34 -9.53 -0.64
C ASN A 158 22.94 -8.92 -1.97
N TRP A 159 21.81 -8.22 -1.96
CA TRP A 159 21.24 -7.61 -3.14
C TRP A 159 21.66 -6.14 -3.23
N ALA A 160 22.63 -5.86 -4.11
CA ALA A 160 23.29 -4.56 -4.17
C ALA A 160 22.37 -3.38 -4.59
N THR A 161 21.37 -3.57 -5.46
CA THR A 161 20.47 -2.47 -5.89
C THR A 161 19.08 -2.93 -6.34
N VAL A 162 18.04 -2.11 -6.08
CA VAL A 162 16.62 -2.34 -6.50
C VAL A 162 16.45 -2.69 -7.99
N ARG A 163 17.40 -2.25 -8.80
CA ARG A 163 17.45 -2.44 -10.26
C ARG A 163 17.66 -3.89 -10.68
N GLY A 164 18.27 -4.71 -9.82
CA GLY A 164 18.58 -6.12 -10.10
C GLY A 164 17.62 -7.12 -9.45
N LEU A 165 16.48 -6.71 -8.85
CA LEU A 165 15.57 -7.70 -8.26
C LEU A 165 15.02 -8.60 -9.36
N THR A 166 15.17 -9.90 -9.17
CA THR A 166 14.50 -10.92 -9.98
C THR A 166 13.40 -11.58 -9.17
N ALA A 167 12.49 -12.28 -9.84
CA ALA A 167 11.47 -13.09 -9.15
C ALA A 167 12.10 -14.13 -8.22
N LYS A 168 13.23 -14.73 -8.62
CA LYS A 168 13.97 -15.72 -7.82
C LYS A 168 14.52 -15.09 -6.53
N THR A 169 15.28 -14.00 -6.66
CA THR A 169 15.84 -13.28 -5.50
C THR A 169 14.72 -12.75 -4.59
N SER A 170 13.64 -12.22 -5.17
CA SER A 170 12.48 -11.82 -4.38
C SER A 170 11.91 -12.97 -3.56
N ALA A 171 11.81 -14.18 -4.13
CA ALA A 171 11.30 -15.34 -3.41
C ALA A 171 12.18 -15.74 -2.21
N GLU A 172 13.51 -15.66 -2.34
CA GLU A 172 14.46 -15.93 -1.26
C GLU A 172 14.26 -14.94 -0.09
N TYR A 173 14.16 -13.64 -0.40
CA TYR A 173 13.91 -12.61 0.61
C TYR A 173 12.53 -12.74 1.26
N GLN A 174 11.48 -13.03 0.46
CA GLN A 174 10.13 -13.25 0.99
C GLN A 174 10.03 -14.51 1.86
N ALA A 175 10.89 -15.51 1.65
CA ALA A 175 10.95 -16.70 2.51
C ALA A 175 11.53 -16.36 3.89
N VAL A 176 12.62 -15.57 3.95
CA VAL A 176 13.18 -15.06 5.21
C VAL A 176 12.16 -14.19 5.93
N ALA A 177 11.50 -13.28 5.21
CA ALA A 177 10.44 -12.42 5.76
C ALA A 177 9.27 -13.25 6.32
N ALA A 178 8.84 -14.31 5.61
CA ALA A 178 7.78 -15.19 6.09
C ALA A 178 8.16 -15.93 7.38
N LYS A 179 9.41 -16.41 7.49
CA LYS A 179 9.90 -17.06 8.71
C LYS A 179 9.87 -16.09 9.90
N LEU A 180 10.43 -14.89 9.73
CA LEU A 180 10.45 -13.86 10.76
C LEU A 180 9.04 -13.42 11.18
N ALA A 181 8.13 -13.26 10.22
CA ALA A 181 6.75 -12.87 10.48
C ALA A 181 6.01 -13.94 11.29
N ALA A 182 6.26 -15.22 11.00
CA ALA A 182 5.72 -16.34 11.76
C ALA A 182 6.22 -16.34 13.22
N GLU A 183 7.51 -16.10 13.44
CA GLU A 183 8.09 -15.96 14.79
C GLU A 183 7.44 -14.81 15.58
N LYS A 184 7.11 -13.70 14.89
CA LYS A 184 6.43 -12.53 15.46
C LYS A 184 4.89 -12.65 15.52
N ARG A 185 4.30 -13.74 14.99
CA ARG A 185 2.84 -13.96 14.90
C ARG A 185 2.11 -12.83 14.15
N ILE A 186 2.69 -12.32 13.07
CA ILE A 186 2.11 -11.30 12.20
C ILE A 186 2.18 -11.73 10.73
N ALA A 187 1.37 -11.13 9.85
CA ALA A 187 1.58 -11.27 8.41
C ALA A 187 2.86 -10.53 7.97
N ARG A 188 3.60 -11.11 7.02
CA ARG A 188 4.90 -10.58 6.57
C ARG A 188 4.85 -9.16 6.02
N VAL A 189 3.70 -8.74 5.48
CA VAL A 189 3.49 -7.38 4.97
C VAL A 189 3.69 -6.32 6.07
N HIS A 190 3.41 -6.66 7.34
CA HIS A 190 3.52 -5.73 8.46
C HIS A 190 4.95 -5.51 8.94
N LEU A 191 5.91 -6.35 8.53
CA LEU A 191 7.33 -6.12 8.85
C LEU A 191 7.81 -4.76 8.34
N ASP A 192 7.26 -4.31 7.23
CA ASP A 192 7.57 -3.00 6.68
C ASP A 192 7.13 -1.85 7.61
N ALA A 193 5.96 -1.95 8.23
CA ALA A 193 5.50 -0.94 9.20
C ALA A 193 6.37 -0.92 10.46
N LEU A 194 6.84 -2.08 10.93
CA LEU A 194 7.79 -2.14 12.05
C LEU A 194 9.12 -1.46 11.69
N TRP A 195 9.71 -1.80 10.53
CA TRP A 195 11.02 -1.28 10.16
C TRP A 195 11.03 0.16 9.66
N TRP A 196 9.91 0.69 9.19
CA TRP A 196 9.79 2.09 8.78
C TRP A 196 9.17 2.98 9.86
N GLY A 197 8.22 2.47 10.64
CA GLY A 197 7.49 3.25 11.65
C GLY A 197 8.24 3.40 12.97
N GLU A 198 9.11 2.45 13.33
CA GLU A 198 9.90 2.49 14.58
C GLU A 198 11.31 3.05 14.37
N ARG A 199 11.58 3.71 13.23
CA ARG A 199 12.89 4.35 13.04
C ARG A 199 12.99 5.55 13.95
N GLU A 200 14.02 5.58 14.78
CA GLU A 200 14.47 6.82 15.38
C GLU A 200 14.81 7.80 14.25
N GLU A 201 14.22 8.99 14.29
CA GLU A 201 14.68 10.08 13.42
C GLU A 201 16.13 10.35 13.78
N VAL A 202 17.06 9.96 12.90
CA VAL A 202 18.43 10.43 13.00
C VAL A 202 18.35 11.92 12.69
N GLY A 203 18.32 12.73 13.75
CA GLY A 203 18.39 14.19 13.66
C GLY A 203 19.56 14.56 12.77
N THR A 204 19.25 15.24 11.67
CA THR A 204 20.21 15.87 10.78
C THR A 204 20.91 17.02 11.47
#